data_AF-A0A543FST5-F1
#
_entry.id   AF-A0A543FST5-F1
#
_cell.length_a   1.000
_cell.length_b   1.000
_cell.length_c   1.000
_cell.angle_alpha   90.00
_cell.angle_beta   90.00
_cell.angle_gamma   90.00
#
_symmetry.space_group_name_H-M   'P 1'
#
loop_
_entity.id
_entity.type
_entity.pdbx_description
1 polymer ?
#
loop_
_entity_poly.entity_id
_entity_poly.type
_entity_poly.pdbx_seq_one_letter_code
_entity_poly.pdbx_strand_id
1 'polypeptide(L)'
;MSEQAVVLQAASVCLQYPDERIREMFPLVRSAVDALPPGRPRERLTAFLDHLEDTAPGALAEHYVEVFDRRRRCCLYLTWWSDGETRRRGGALATLKQRYRAAGVEWDSTELPDFLPAVLEYAATTDLVDGLTLLQEHRAGLELLRLALLDAGTPYAAPIEAVCALLPGPSPADVAAAKALARSGPPREQVGLELAPFPAGGAR
;
A
#
# COMPACT_ATOMS: atom_id res chain seq x y z
N MET A 1 -16.09 -2.03 -6.84
CA MET A 1 -15.05 -1.73 -5.84
C MET A 1 -15.37 -0.40 -5.19
N SER A 2 -15.09 -0.25 -3.90
CA SER A 2 -15.09 1.07 -3.25
C SER A 2 -13.92 1.92 -3.78
N GLU A 3 -13.97 3.24 -3.57
CA GLU A 3 -12.90 4.16 -3.97
C GLU A 3 -11.55 3.79 -3.32
N GLN A 4 -11.58 3.40 -2.04
CA GLN A 4 -10.39 2.93 -1.31
C GLN A 4 -9.79 1.69 -1.97
N ALA A 5 -10.63 0.71 -2.34
CA ALA A 5 -10.16 -0.49 -3.02
C ALA A 5 -9.54 -0.16 -4.40
N VAL A 6 -10.11 0.79 -5.15
CA VAL A 6 -9.53 1.26 -6.42
C VAL A 6 -8.15 1.87 -6.22
N VAL A 7 -7.97 2.74 -5.23
CA VAL A 7 -6.67 3.35 -4.91
C VAL A 7 -5.64 2.27 -4.54
N LEU A 8 -6.03 1.31 -3.70
CA LEU A 8 -5.14 0.21 -3.28
C LEU A 8 -4.75 -0.69 -4.44
N GLN A 9 -5.70 -1.08 -5.30
CA GLN A 9 -5.41 -1.92 -6.47
C GLN A 9 -4.54 -1.17 -7.49
N ALA A 10 -4.81 0.11 -7.73
CA ALA A 10 -4.01 0.92 -8.63
C ALA A 10 -2.57 1.05 -8.11
N ALA A 11 -2.40 1.34 -6.82
CA ALA A 11 -1.08 1.40 -6.19
C ALA A 11 -0.36 0.05 -6.21
N SER A 12 -1.09 -1.07 -6.02
CA SER A 12 -0.54 -2.42 -6.15
C SER A 12 0.12 -2.62 -7.52
N VAL A 13 -0.62 -2.37 -8.61
CA VAL A 13 -0.11 -2.53 -9.98
C VAL A 13 1.05 -1.57 -10.25
N CYS A 14 0.96 -0.32 -9.82
CA CYS A 14 2.00 0.70 -10.01
C CYS A 14 3.33 0.37 -9.30
N LEU A 15 3.31 -0.47 -8.27
CA LEU A 15 4.46 -0.85 -7.46
C LEU A 15 4.99 -2.26 -7.81
N GLN A 16 4.41 -2.95 -8.80
CA GLN A 16 4.97 -4.19 -9.32
C GLN A 16 6.09 -3.90 -10.33
N TYR A 17 6.97 -4.89 -10.52
CA TYR A 17 7.96 -4.85 -11.59
C TYR A 17 7.24 -4.68 -12.94
N PRO A 18 7.62 -3.69 -13.79
CA PRO A 18 6.88 -3.32 -14.99
C PRO A 18 7.18 -4.27 -16.17
N ASP A 19 6.93 -5.56 -15.98
CA ASP A 19 6.94 -6.55 -17.06
C ASP A 19 5.80 -6.29 -18.07
N GLU A 20 5.77 -7.08 -19.14
CA GLU A 20 4.74 -6.94 -20.18
C GLU A 20 3.31 -7.06 -19.61
N ARG A 21 3.07 -8.06 -18.75
CA ARG A 21 1.78 -8.32 -18.12
C ARG A 21 1.32 -7.12 -17.28
N ILE A 22 2.20 -6.53 -16.48
CA ILE A 22 1.88 -5.38 -15.64
C ILE A 22 1.63 -4.13 -16.49
N ARG A 23 2.43 -3.90 -17.53
CA ARG A 23 2.23 -2.76 -18.43
C ARG A 23 0.91 -2.84 -19.19
N GLU A 24 0.46 -4.04 -19.57
CA GLU A 24 -0.85 -4.24 -20.19
C GLU A 24 -2.03 -3.82 -19.29
N MET A 25 -1.83 -3.80 -17.97
CA MET A 25 -2.86 -3.37 -17.02
C MET A 25 -2.96 -1.83 -16.90
N PHE A 26 -1.94 -1.07 -17.32
CA PHE A 26 -1.89 0.39 -17.09
C PHE A 26 -3.08 1.16 -17.68
N PRO A 27 -3.58 0.87 -18.91
CA PRO A 27 -4.76 1.56 -19.43
C PRO A 27 -6.02 1.32 -18.59
N LEU A 28 -6.19 0.10 -18.06
CA LEU A 28 -7.31 -0.21 -17.17
C LEU A 28 -7.17 0.52 -15.83
N VAL A 29 -5.95 0.55 -15.27
CA VAL A 29 -5.66 1.28 -14.03
C VAL A 29 -5.92 2.77 -14.23
N ARG A 30 -5.48 3.35 -15.35
CA ARG A 30 -5.74 4.75 -15.72
C ARG A 30 -7.23 5.06 -15.71
N SER A 31 -8.03 4.26 -16.42
CA SER A 31 -9.48 4.44 -16.46
C SER A 31 -10.12 4.37 -15.07
N ALA A 32 -9.65 3.47 -14.21
CA ALA A 32 -10.16 3.35 -12.84
C ALA A 32 -9.78 4.55 -11.97
N VAL A 33 -8.55 5.06 -12.11
CA VAL A 33 -8.07 6.25 -11.38
C VAL A 33 -8.80 7.51 -11.85
N ASP A 34 -9.12 7.65 -13.12
CA ASP A 34 -9.85 8.81 -13.65
C ASP A 34 -11.32 8.87 -13.19
N ALA A 35 -11.88 7.72 -12.82
CA ALA A 35 -13.22 7.62 -12.24
C ALA A 35 -13.26 7.95 -10.74
N LEU A 36 -12.12 8.07 -10.05
CA LEU A 36 -12.06 8.48 -8.65
C LEU A 36 -12.51 9.94 -8.48
N PRO A 37 -13.09 10.30 -7.33
CA PRO A 37 -13.35 11.70 -7.02
C PRO A 37 -12.04 12.51 -6.98
N PRO A 38 -12.10 13.83 -7.20
CA PRO A 38 -10.95 14.71 -7.03
C PRO A 38 -10.36 14.59 -5.62
N GLY A 39 -9.04 14.50 -5.53
CA GLY A 39 -8.34 14.42 -4.26
C GLY A 39 -6.94 13.84 -4.41
N ARG A 40 -6.19 13.87 -3.30
CA ARG A 40 -4.77 13.47 -3.27
C ARG A 40 -4.49 12.08 -3.85
N PRO A 41 -5.28 11.01 -3.58
CA PRO A 41 -5.01 9.70 -4.18
C PRO A 41 -5.07 9.72 -5.71
N ARG A 42 -6.09 10.35 -6.28
CA ARG A 42 -6.24 10.48 -7.74
C ARG A 42 -5.09 11.27 -8.34
N GLU A 43 -4.77 12.44 -7.78
CA GLU A 43 -3.66 13.30 -8.25
C GLU A 43 -2.33 12.54 -8.31
N ARG A 44 -2.00 11.79 -7.24
CA ARG A 44 -0.73 11.08 -7.14
C ARG A 44 -0.65 9.88 -8.08
N LEU A 45 -1.72 9.10 -8.20
CA LEU A 45 -1.77 7.98 -9.13
C LEU A 45 -1.79 8.45 -10.59
N THR A 46 -2.44 9.57 -10.90
CA THR A 46 -2.35 10.21 -12.23
C THR A 46 -0.94 10.64 -12.57
N ALA A 47 -0.28 11.42 -11.71
CA ALA A 47 1.09 11.84 -11.96
C ALA A 47 2.06 10.67 -12.17
N PHE A 48 1.85 9.56 -11.45
CA PHE A 48 2.66 8.35 -11.65
C PHE A 48 2.38 7.65 -12.97
N LEU A 49 1.10 7.52 -13.36
CA LEU A 49 0.72 6.88 -14.61
C LEU A 49 1.15 7.71 -15.83
N ASP A 50 1.10 9.04 -15.74
CA ASP A 50 1.66 9.94 -16.76
C ASP A 50 3.17 9.66 -16.95
N HIS A 51 3.92 9.51 -15.85
CA HIS A 51 5.34 9.13 -15.92
C HIS A 51 5.56 7.76 -16.56
N LEU A 52 4.69 6.77 -16.27
CA LEU A 52 4.78 5.44 -16.88
C LEU A 52 4.53 5.49 -18.40
N GLU A 53 3.55 6.28 -18.85
CA GLU A 53 3.22 6.43 -20.27
C GLU A 53 4.33 7.14 -21.06
N ASP A 54 5.00 8.12 -20.43
CA ASP A 54 6.09 8.89 -21.05
C ASP A 54 7.45 8.17 -21.03
N THR A 55 7.56 7.00 -20.39
CA THR A 55 8.84 6.30 -20.21
C THR A 55 8.88 4.99 -20.99
N ALA A 56 9.97 4.79 -21.76
CA ALA A 56 10.16 3.57 -22.52
C ALA A 56 10.21 2.32 -21.60
N PRO A 57 9.64 1.16 -22.01
CA PRO A 57 9.54 -0.02 -21.14
C PRO A 57 10.86 -0.51 -20.54
N GLY A 58 11.96 -0.50 -21.32
CA GLY A 58 13.27 -0.87 -20.82
C GLY A 58 13.77 0.08 -19.73
N ALA A 59 13.56 1.39 -19.90
CA ALA A 59 13.93 2.39 -18.91
C ALA A 59 13.08 2.28 -17.63
N LEU A 60 11.80 1.92 -17.75
CA LEU A 60 10.95 1.63 -16.59
C LEU A 60 11.48 0.45 -15.77
N ALA A 61 11.81 -0.65 -16.43
CA ALA A 61 12.37 -1.83 -15.77
C ALA A 61 13.72 -1.53 -15.09
N GLU A 62 14.60 -0.82 -15.79
CA GLU A 62 15.91 -0.40 -15.24
C GLU A 62 15.74 0.52 -14.02
N HIS A 63 14.85 1.50 -14.10
CA HIS A 63 14.56 2.43 -13.01
C HIS A 63 13.93 1.73 -11.81
N TYR A 64 13.03 0.77 -12.03
CA TYR A 64 12.47 -0.06 -10.96
C TYR A 64 13.59 -0.78 -10.19
N VAL A 65 14.49 -1.47 -10.89
CA VAL A 65 15.63 -2.18 -10.28
C VAL A 65 16.57 -1.20 -9.56
N GLU A 66 16.81 -0.03 -10.14
CA GLU A 66 17.62 1.01 -9.50
C GLU A 66 17.01 1.47 -8.17
N VAL A 67 15.70 1.66 -8.12
CA VAL A 67 15.00 2.14 -6.93
C VAL A 67 14.86 1.04 -5.89
N PHE A 68 14.32 -0.11 -6.24
CA PHE A 68 13.88 -1.11 -5.28
C PHE A 68 14.93 -2.17 -4.93
N ASP A 69 15.78 -2.56 -5.89
CA ASP A 69 16.77 -3.64 -5.66
C ASP A 69 18.12 -3.09 -5.19
N ARG A 70 18.52 -1.92 -5.71
CA ARG A 70 19.84 -1.33 -5.40
C ARG A 70 19.82 -0.45 -4.14
N ARG A 71 18.67 0.11 -3.75
CA ARG A 71 18.56 0.99 -2.57
C ARG A 71 17.86 0.26 -1.44
N ARG A 72 18.63 -0.23 -0.46
CA ARG A 72 18.11 -0.87 0.76
C ARG A 72 17.00 -0.07 1.46
N ARG A 73 17.06 1.27 1.42
CA ARG A 73 16.09 2.17 2.06
C ARG A 73 14.77 2.32 1.27
N CYS A 74 14.63 1.73 0.08
CA CYS A 74 13.39 1.77 -0.70
C CYS A 74 12.68 0.41 -0.75
N CYS A 75 13.10 -0.55 0.07
CA CYS A 75 12.55 -1.90 0.13
C CYS A 75 11.00 -1.93 0.30
N LEU A 76 10.32 -2.73 -0.54
CA LEU A 76 8.86 -2.90 -0.56
C LEU A 76 8.33 -3.97 0.42
N TYR A 77 9.17 -4.53 1.29
CA TYR A 77 8.76 -5.56 2.24
C TYR A 77 8.43 -4.95 3.60
N LEU A 78 7.16 -4.99 4.01
CA LEU A 78 6.67 -4.28 5.20
C LEU A 78 7.36 -4.71 6.50
N THR A 79 7.62 -6.01 6.66
CA THR A 79 8.24 -6.54 7.90
C THR A 79 9.74 -6.22 8.00
N TRP A 80 10.38 -5.83 6.88
CA TRP A 80 11.76 -5.38 6.91
C TRP A 80 11.91 -4.08 7.72
N TRP A 81 10.91 -3.20 7.67
CA TRP A 81 10.94 -1.91 8.38
C TRP A 81 10.72 -2.04 9.89
N SER A 82 10.00 -3.07 10.34
CA SER A 82 9.78 -3.35 11.77
C SER A 82 10.85 -4.24 12.37
N ASP A 83 11.22 -5.32 11.67
CA ASP A 83 12.01 -6.42 12.23
C ASP A 83 13.39 -6.59 11.57
N GLY A 84 13.66 -5.87 10.48
CA GLY A 84 14.91 -5.98 9.72
C GLY A 84 15.20 -7.41 9.26
N GLU A 85 16.47 -7.80 9.26
CA GLU A 85 16.90 -9.17 8.93
C GLU A 85 16.93 -10.10 10.17
N THR A 86 16.21 -9.76 11.24
CA THR A 86 16.26 -10.53 12.48
C THR A 86 15.40 -11.79 12.42
N ARG A 87 15.63 -12.73 13.35
CA ARG A 87 14.76 -13.91 13.54
C ARG A 87 13.29 -13.56 13.76
N ARG A 88 12.98 -12.34 14.22
CA ARG A 88 11.59 -11.88 14.44
C ARG A 88 10.82 -11.75 13.12
N ARG A 89 11.51 -11.43 12.02
CA ARG A 89 10.90 -11.31 10.70
C ARG A 89 10.24 -12.62 10.25
N GLY A 90 10.88 -13.76 10.50
CA GLY A 90 10.29 -15.07 10.17
C GLY A 90 8.96 -15.33 10.88
N GLY A 91 8.83 -14.88 12.14
CA GLY A 91 7.57 -14.94 12.89
C GLY A 91 6.50 -14.02 12.30
N ALA A 92 6.84 -12.77 11.99
CA ALA A 92 5.92 -11.82 11.36
C ALA A 92 5.38 -12.33 10.01
N LEU A 93 6.24 -12.91 9.17
CA LEU A 93 5.84 -13.52 7.90
C LEU A 93 4.89 -14.71 8.11
N ALA A 94 5.12 -15.54 9.14
CA ALA A 94 4.22 -16.65 9.47
C ALA A 94 2.85 -16.15 9.95
N THR A 95 2.81 -15.11 10.79
CA THR A 95 1.58 -14.45 11.22
C THR A 95 0.81 -13.89 10.03
N LEU A 96 1.49 -13.25 9.08
CA LEU A 96 0.84 -12.70 7.90
C LEU A 96 0.25 -13.79 6.99
N LYS A 97 0.95 -14.91 6.79
CA LYS A 97 0.39 -16.08 6.09
C LYS A 97 -0.85 -16.64 6.78
N GLN A 98 -0.86 -16.69 8.12
CA GLN A 98 -2.03 -17.12 8.87
C GLN A 98 -3.20 -16.15 8.70
N ARG A 99 -2.94 -14.84 8.68
CA ARG A 99 -3.93 -13.80 8.41
C ARG A 99 -4.59 -13.98 7.04
N TYR A 100 -3.80 -14.17 5.98
CA TYR A 100 -4.33 -14.44 4.64
C TYR A 100 -5.16 -15.73 4.57
N ARG A 101 -4.69 -16.81 5.19
CA ARG A 101 -5.45 -18.07 5.25
C ARG A 101 -6.78 -17.91 5.99
N ALA A 102 -6.81 -17.12 7.07
CA ALA A 102 -8.05 -16.84 7.80
C ALA A 102 -9.08 -16.08 6.94
N ALA A 103 -8.60 -15.28 5.97
CA ALA A 103 -9.42 -14.62 4.96
C ALA A 103 -9.69 -15.48 3.70
N GLY A 104 -9.33 -16.78 3.72
CA GLY A 104 -9.57 -17.70 2.61
C GLY A 104 -8.56 -17.62 1.46
N VAL A 105 -7.43 -16.94 1.65
CA VAL A 105 -6.37 -16.82 0.65
C VAL A 105 -5.24 -17.80 0.95
N GLU A 106 -4.99 -18.71 0.01
CA GLU A 106 -3.77 -19.51 0.01
C GLU A 106 -2.63 -18.72 -0.65
N TRP A 107 -1.53 -18.56 0.07
CA TRP A 107 -0.36 -17.86 -0.46
C TRP A 107 0.53 -18.81 -1.25
N ASP A 108 0.40 -18.79 -2.58
CA ASP A 108 1.16 -19.61 -3.53
C ASP A 108 2.21 -18.80 -4.32
N SER A 109 2.28 -17.49 -4.09
CA SER A 109 3.25 -16.60 -4.76
C SER A 109 4.70 -16.89 -4.36
N THR A 110 5.60 -16.68 -5.31
CA THR A 110 7.06 -16.69 -5.09
C THR A 110 7.52 -15.53 -4.20
N GLU A 111 6.75 -14.44 -4.17
CA GLU A 111 7.01 -13.30 -3.31
C GLU A 111 6.66 -13.59 -1.84
N LEU A 112 7.32 -12.87 -0.94
CA LEU A 112 6.99 -12.94 0.48
C LEU A 112 5.61 -12.33 0.76
N PRO A 113 4.88 -12.81 1.78
CA PRO A 113 3.55 -12.31 2.14
C PRO A 113 3.52 -10.83 2.48
N ASP A 114 4.66 -10.24 2.87
CA ASP A 114 4.77 -8.83 3.25
C ASP A 114 5.21 -7.92 2.09
N PHE A 115 5.28 -8.45 0.86
CA PHE A 115 5.52 -7.66 -0.33
C PHE A 115 4.37 -6.67 -0.52
N LEU A 116 4.66 -5.37 -0.46
CA LEU A 116 3.65 -4.31 -0.41
C LEU A 116 2.61 -4.41 -1.55
N PRO A 117 2.98 -4.60 -2.83
CA PRO A 117 1.98 -4.77 -3.89
C PRO A 117 0.95 -5.88 -3.61
N ALA A 118 1.40 -7.00 -3.06
CA ALA A 118 0.52 -8.12 -2.76
C ALA A 118 -0.35 -7.86 -1.51
N VAL A 119 0.19 -7.13 -0.52
CA VAL A 119 -0.61 -6.62 0.61
C VAL A 119 -1.71 -5.66 0.14
N LEU A 120 -1.40 -4.76 -0.80
CA LEU A 120 -2.35 -3.82 -1.38
C LEU A 120 -3.42 -4.52 -2.21
N GLU A 121 -3.04 -5.53 -2.99
CA GLU A 121 -3.98 -6.36 -3.75
C GLU A 121 -4.92 -7.14 -2.83
N TYR A 122 -4.38 -7.77 -1.77
CA TYR A 122 -5.18 -8.41 -0.73
C TYR A 122 -6.22 -7.46 -0.14
N ALA A 123 -5.79 -6.25 0.24
CA ALA A 123 -6.66 -5.23 0.80
C ALA A 123 -7.73 -4.77 -0.21
N ALA A 124 -7.40 -4.68 -1.49
CA ALA A 124 -8.35 -4.23 -2.50
C ALA A 124 -9.39 -5.29 -2.91
N THR A 125 -8.99 -6.57 -2.92
CA THR A 125 -9.76 -7.64 -3.60
C THR A 125 -10.36 -8.67 -2.65
N THR A 126 -9.76 -8.85 -1.46
CA THR A 126 -10.16 -9.90 -0.52
C THR A 126 -10.87 -9.33 0.69
N ASP A 127 -10.16 -8.51 1.49
CA ASP A 127 -10.71 -7.93 2.71
C ASP A 127 -10.16 -6.51 2.91
N LEU A 128 -11.00 -5.53 2.59
CA LEU A 128 -10.64 -4.12 2.66
C LEU A 128 -10.41 -3.64 4.09
N VAL A 129 -11.21 -4.12 5.04
CA VAL A 129 -11.13 -3.66 6.44
C VAL A 129 -9.88 -4.24 7.09
N ASP A 130 -9.65 -5.54 6.91
CA ASP A 130 -8.46 -6.20 7.43
C ASP A 130 -7.19 -5.68 6.75
N GLY A 131 -7.19 -5.50 5.43
CA GLY A 131 -6.06 -4.98 4.68
C GLY A 131 -5.68 -3.54 5.07
N LEU A 132 -6.66 -2.65 5.26
CA LEU A 132 -6.40 -1.30 5.79
C LEU A 132 -5.85 -1.33 7.22
N THR A 133 -6.34 -2.26 8.05
CA THR A 133 -5.83 -2.47 9.41
C THR A 133 -4.37 -2.91 9.38
N LEU A 134 -4.02 -3.88 8.52
CA LEU A 134 -2.66 -4.34 8.31
C LEU A 134 -1.73 -3.19 7.84
N LEU A 135 -2.17 -2.38 6.88
CA LEU A 135 -1.40 -1.22 6.42
C LEU A 135 -1.20 -0.20 7.54
N GLN A 136 -2.20 -0.01 8.41
CA GLN A 136 -2.10 0.88 9.57
C GLN A 136 -1.13 0.35 10.63
N GLU A 137 -1.10 -0.97 10.88
CA GLU A 137 -0.11 -1.61 11.76
C GLU A 137 1.33 -1.39 11.24
N HIS A 138 1.51 -1.36 9.93
CA HIS A 138 2.79 -1.08 9.26
C HIS A 138 3.01 0.39 8.86
N ARG A 139 2.17 1.33 9.36
CA ARG A 139 2.19 2.74 8.94
C ARG A 139 3.57 3.39 9.06
N ALA A 140 4.32 3.12 10.13
CA ALA A 140 5.65 3.70 10.29
C ALA A 140 6.63 3.26 9.19
N GLY A 141 6.55 1.99 8.75
CA GLY A 141 7.36 1.48 7.65
C GLY A 141 6.98 2.09 6.31
N LEU A 142 5.67 2.21 6.03
CA LEU A 142 5.16 2.88 4.82
C LEU A 142 5.62 4.34 4.74
N GLU A 143 5.60 5.05 5.85
CA GLU A 143 6.05 6.44 5.91
C GLU A 143 7.56 6.60 5.76
N LEU A 144 8.35 5.67 6.31
CA LEU A 144 9.80 5.63 6.09
C LEU A 144 10.14 5.34 4.62
N LEU A 145 9.42 4.40 3.98
CA LEU A 145 9.52 4.14 2.55
C LEU A 145 9.16 5.39 1.73
N ARG A 146 8.03 6.04 2.02
CA ARG A 146 7.62 7.28 1.35
C ARG A 146 8.71 8.35 1.41
N LEU A 147 9.25 8.60 2.61
CA LEU A 147 10.29 9.61 2.81
C LEU A 147 11.58 9.24 2.08
N ALA A 148 11.95 7.95 2.03
CA ALA A 148 13.12 7.48 1.28
C ALA A 148 12.95 7.64 -0.24
N LEU A 149 11.74 7.40 -0.77
CA LEU A 149 11.44 7.60 -2.20
C LEU A 149 11.43 9.09 -2.57
N LEU A 150 10.92 9.95 -1.69
CA LEU A 150 10.99 11.40 -1.87
C LEU A 150 12.44 11.92 -1.85
N ASP A 151 13.25 11.45 -0.89
CA ASP A 151 14.69 11.76 -0.78
C ASP A 151 15.47 11.29 -2.02
N ALA A 152 15.07 10.14 -2.59
CA ALA A 152 15.64 9.62 -3.83
C ALA A 152 15.16 10.37 -5.09
N GLY A 153 14.18 11.27 -4.98
CA GLY A 153 13.64 12.03 -6.11
C GLY A 153 12.90 11.18 -7.13
N THR A 154 12.33 10.04 -6.72
CA THR A 154 11.69 9.09 -7.65
C THR A 154 10.15 9.23 -7.67
N PRO A 155 9.51 9.07 -8.84
CA PRO A 155 8.05 9.07 -8.99
C PRO A 155 7.35 7.98 -8.17
N TYR A 156 8.03 6.89 -7.79
CA TYR A 156 7.45 5.83 -6.97
C TYR A 156 6.97 6.30 -5.57
N ALA A 157 7.35 7.51 -5.13
CA ALA A 157 6.76 8.12 -3.94
C ALA A 157 5.25 8.35 -4.08
N ALA A 158 4.75 8.61 -5.29
CA ALA A 158 3.36 9.01 -5.53
C ALA A 158 2.34 7.90 -5.23
N PRO A 159 2.52 6.63 -5.69
CA PRO A 159 1.67 5.53 -5.25
C PRO A 159 1.65 5.33 -3.73
N ILE A 160 2.79 5.50 -3.05
CA ILE A 160 2.87 5.40 -1.58
C ILE A 160 2.11 6.56 -0.90
N GLU A 161 2.21 7.77 -1.42
CA GLU A 161 1.43 8.91 -0.95
C GLU A 161 -0.09 8.69 -1.09
N ALA A 162 -0.52 8.06 -2.19
CA ALA A 162 -1.93 7.72 -2.40
C ALA A 162 -2.42 6.72 -1.33
N VAL A 163 -1.63 5.68 -1.03
CA VAL A 163 -1.93 4.71 0.04
C VAL A 163 -1.95 5.39 1.41
N CYS A 164 -0.93 6.20 1.74
CA CYS A 164 -0.88 6.92 3.00
C CYS A 164 -2.07 7.87 3.21
N ALA A 165 -2.62 8.44 2.15
CA ALA A 165 -3.80 9.30 2.23
C ALA A 165 -5.09 8.55 2.64
N LEU A 166 -5.12 7.22 2.54
CA LEU A 166 -6.26 6.42 2.97
C LEU A 166 -6.22 6.06 4.47
N LEU A 167 -5.05 6.14 5.11
CA LEU A 167 -4.89 5.67 6.49
C LEU A 167 -5.09 6.80 7.50
N PRO A 168 -5.60 6.49 8.71
CA PRO A 168 -5.84 7.49 9.74
C PRO A 168 -4.58 8.24 10.20
N GLY A 169 -4.77 9.53 10.51
CA GLY A 169 -3.73 10.41 11.05
C GLY A 169 -2.84 11.05 9.99
N PRO A 170 -2.17 12.17 10.34
CA PRO A 170 -1.31 12.88 9.42
C PRO A 170 -0.07 12.06 9.06
N SER A 171 0.41 12.20 7.83
CA SER A 171 1.72 11.68 7.46
C SER A 171 2.83 12.47 8.18
N PRO A 172 3.82 11.80 8.81
CA PRO A 172 4.97 12.46 9.42
C PRO A 172 5.75 13.31 8.41
N ALA A 173 6.24 14.46 8.87
CA ALA A 173 7.03 15.37 8.05
C ALA A 173 8.44 14.86 7.77
N ASP A 174 9.02 14.08 8.69
CA ASP A 174 10.39 13.59 8.61
C ASP A 174 10.59 12.17 9.19
N VAL A 175 11.81 11.66 9.04
CA VAL A 175 12.21 10.32 9.48
C VAL A 175 12.12 10.17 11.00
N ALA A 176 12.37 11.23 11.78
CA ALA A 176 12.32 11.18 13.23
C ALA A 176 10.87 11.01 13.72
N ALA A 177 9.93 11.75 13.12
CA ALA A 177 8.50 11.62 13.36
C ALA A 177 7.97 10.25 12.92
N ALA A 178 8.41 9.74 11.76
CA ALA A 178 8.03 8.39 11.31
C ALA A 178 8.52 7.29 12.27
N LYS A 179 9.75 7.41 12.80
CA LYS A 179 10.27 6.50 13.84
C LYS A 179 9.58 6.67 15.19
N ALA A 180 9.07 7.86 15.51
CA ALA A 180 8.26 8.06 16.71
C ALA A 180 6.92 7.31 16.62
N LEU A 181 6.30 7.27 15.43
CA LEU A 181 5.07 6.53 15.19
C LEU A 181 5.20 5.02 15.48
N ALA A 182 6.34 4.42 15.14
CA ALA A 182 6.62 3.02 15.48
C ALA A 182 6.68 2.76 17.00
N ARG A 183 7.05 3.77 17.80
CA ARG A 183 7.19 3.67 19.26
C ARG A 183 5.88 3.95 20.00
N SER A 184 5.02 4.80 19.45
CA SER A 184 3.70 5.11 20.05
C SER A 184 2.65 4.05 19.77
N GLY A 185 2.90 3.13 18.82
CA GLY A 185 1.88 2.22 18.29
C GLY A 185 0.83 2.99 17.46
N PRO A 186 -0.07 2.29 16.76
CA PRO A 186 -1.19 2.94 16.09
C PRO A 186 -2.01 3.73 17.12
N PRO A 187 -2.49 4.96 16.81
CA PRO A 187 -3.38 5.69 17.70
C PRO A 187 -4.57 4.80 18.03
N ARG A 188 -4.77 4.49 19.32
CA ARG A 188 -5.99 3.85 19.81
C ARG A 188 -7.11 4.88 19.87
N GLU A 189 -7.42 5.53 18.77
CA GLU A 189 -8.64 6.32 18.65
C GLU A 189 -9.71 5.47 17.99
N GLN A 190 -10.49 4.84 18.87
CA GLN A 190 -11.85 4.33 18.72
C GLN A 190 -12.30 4.04 17.29
N VAL A 191 -12.38 2.75 16.95
CA VAL A 191 -13.26 2.22 15.90
C VAL A 191 -14.70 2.47 16.33
N GLY A 192 -15.12 3.73 16.23
CA GLY A 192 -16.50 4.17 16.33
C GLY A 192 -17.18 3.91 15.00
N LEU A 193 -17.46 2.64 14.71
CA LEU A 193 -18.53 2.30 13.77
C LEU A 193 -19.85 2.67 14.44
N GLU A 194 -20.20 3.95 14.45
CA GLU A 194 -21.59 4.37 14.64
C GLU A 194 -22.36 4.01 13.37
N LEU A 195 -22.67 2.73 13.23
CA LEU A 195 -23.83 2.30 12.46
C LEU A 195 -25.04 2.78 13.24
N ALA A 196 -25.63 3.89 12.79
CA ALA A 196 -26.92 4.36 13.29
C ALA A 196 -27.92 3.19 13.32
N PRO A 197 -28.62 2.94 14.44
CA PRO A 197 -29.60 1.88 14.50
C PRO A 197 -30.80 2.24 13.60
N PHE A 198 -31.07 1.39 12.61
CA PHE A 198 -32.37 1.35 11.96
C PHE A 198 -33.44 1.03 13.01
N PRO A 199 -34.52 1.84 13.15
CA PRO A 199 -35.64 1.45 13.98
C PRO A 199 -36.42 0.31 13.31
N ALA A 200 -36.37 -0.88 13.91
CA ALA A 200 -37.30 -1.96 13.65
C ALA A 200 -38.38 -1.97 14.72
N GLY A 201 -39.65 -1.99 14.30
CA GLY A 201 -40.82 -2.34 15.12
C GLY A 201 -41.85 -1.21 15.22
N GLY A 202 -43.13 -1.40 14.89
CA GLY A 202 -43.81 -2.67 14.67
C GLY A 202 -45.25 -2.49 14.20
N ALA A 203 -45.81 -3.63 13.82
CA ALA A 203 -47.17 -3.83 13.37
C ALA A 203 -48.22 -3.39 14.41
N ARG A 204 -49.34 -2.88 13.88
CA ARG A 204 -50.69 -3.27 14.28
C ARG A 204 -51.55 -3.39 13.03
#